data_AF-A0A959LVL3-F1
#
_entry.id   AF-A0A959LVL3-F1
#
_cell.length_a   1.000
_cell.length_b   1.000
_cell.length_c   1.000
_cell.angle_alpha   90.00
_cell.angle_beta   90.00
_cell.angle_gamma   90.00
#
_symmetry.space_group_name_H-M   'P 1'
#
loop_
_entity.id
_entity.type
_entity.pdbx_description
1 polymer ?
#
loop_
_entity_poly.entity_id
_entity_poly.type
_entity_poly.pdbx_seq_one_letter_code
_entity_poly.pdbx_strand_id
1 'polypeptide(L)'
;MKKRLWRDFLILLVLFLGAWIFFTYYPVVDSEQVKITFNDKEKEIKEKLIELFDYKQADSDTTQILRALGELKHLLSEKDLEYELFFSDSKEINAYALPGNMIVINRGIIMECDTPEELIGVIAHEIGHLKMKHHTDQLLATLGLELLLAGSSSTAGEVSKILTQSAFSREMETEADDFAIKKMKELNISPNYLAKLFKKMYKKTEYIPEFLNSHPGINNRISKFSSYPFEESSLEFTFDWLKVKNSL
;
A
#
# COMPACT_ATOMS: atom_id res chain seq x y z
N MET A 1 -17.23 53.59 19.63
CA MET A 1 -17.21 52.36 18.80
C MET A 1 -16.08 52.29 17.78
N LYS A 2 -15.95 53.22 16.82
CA LYS A 2 -14.95 53.14 15.73
C LYS A 2 -13.47 53.01 16.17
N LYS A 3 -13.03 53.72 17.21
CA LYS A 3 -11.63 53.65 17.70
C LYS A 3 -11.27 52.29 18.31
N ARG A 4 -12.24 51.60 18.92
CA ARG A 4 -12.03 50.26 19.53
C ARG A 4 -11.88 49.20 18.44
N LEU A 5 -12.72 49.26 17.41
CA LEU A 5 -12.65 48.38 16.23
C LEU A 5 -11.31 48.50 15.50
N TRP A 6 -10.79 49.72 15.32
CA TRP A 6 -9.48 49.93 14.67
C TRP A 6 -8.31 49.38 15.48
N ARG A 7 -8.35 49.53 16.80
CA ARG A 7 -7.34 48.94 17.68
C ARG A 7 -7.38 47.41 17.64
N ASP A 8 -8.58 46.84 17.74
CA ASP A 8 -8.75 45.38 17.75
C ASP A 8 -8.36 44.78 16.38
N PHE A 9 -8.64 45.48 15.26
CA PHE A 9 -8.15 45.13 13.92
C PHE A 9 -6.62 45.15 13.82
N LEU A 10 -5.96 46.21 14.33
CA LEU A 10 -4.49 46.30 14.32
C LEU A 10 -3.85 45.20 15.15
N ILE A 11 -4.44 44.82 16.30
CA ILE A 11 -3.96 43.71 17.12
C ILE A 11 -4.05 42.40 16.35
N LEU A 12 -5.20 42.12 15.72
CA LEU A 12 -5.37 40.91 14.90
C LEU A 12 -4.40 40.87 13.72
N LEU A 13 -4.17 42.02 13.07
CA LEU A 13 -3.22 42.13 11.96
C LEU A 13 -1.79 41.84 12.42
N VAL A 14 -1.37 42.39 13.57
CA VAL A 14 -0.04 42.13 14.14
C VAL A 14 0.11 40.67 14.56
N LEU A 15 -0.90 40.07 15.18
CA LEU A 15 -0.90 38.65 15.53
C LEU A 15 -0.82 37.76 14.28
N PHE A 16 -1.57 38.09 13.23
CA PHE A 16 -1.55 37.38 11.96
C PHE A 16 -0.18 37.50 11.27
N LEU A 17 0.37 38.71 11.16
CA LEU A 17 1.69 38.94 10.58
C LEU A 17 2.79 38.27 11.40
N GLY A 18 2.69 38.31 12.73
CA GLY A 18 3.61 37.62 13.64
C GLY A 18 3.58 36.11 13.44
N ALA A 19 2.39 35.51 13.38
CA ALA A 19 2.22 34.09 13.10
C ALA A 19 2.73 33.73 11.69
N TRP A 20 2.41 34.54 10.68
CA TRP A 20 2.87 34.32 9.31
C TRP A 20 4.40 34.37 9.22
N ILE A 21 5.05 35.38 9.81
CA ILE A 21 6.52 35.48 9.86
C ILE A 21 7.10 34.29 10.61
N PHE A 22 6.52 33.91 11.75
CA PHE A 22 6.94 32.76 12.53
C PHE A 22 6.89 31.47 11.70
N PHE A 23 5.76 31.14 11.07
CA PHE A 23 5.66 29.94 10.24
C PHE A 23 6.47 29.98 8.95
N THR A 24 6.78 31.17 8.43
CA THR A 24 7.60 31.33 7.21
C THR A 24 9.10 31.16 7.49
N TYR A 25 9.58 31.69 8.61
CA TYR A 25 11.03 31.79 8.90
C TYR A 25 11.51 30.87 10.02
N TYR A 26 10.61 30.41 10.88
CA TYR A 26 10.85 29.34 11.85
C TYR A 26 9.99 28.14 11.45
N PRO A 27 10.48 27.24 10.58
CA PRO A 27 9.84 25.95 10.44
C PRO A 27 9.84 25.31 11.84
N VAL A 28 8.66 25.25 12.46
CA VAL A 28 8.44 24.70 13.82
C VAL A 28 8.87 23.24 13.91
N VAL A 29 9.10 22.62 12.75
CA VAL A 29 9.31 21.20 12.59
C VAL A 29 10.42 20.98 11.56
N ASP A 30 11.55 20.45 12.02
CA ASP A 30 12.63 20.00 11.16
C ASP A 30 12.17 18.79 10.34
N SER A 31 12.20 18.92 9.01
CA SER A 31 11.75 17.88 8.10
C SER A 31 12.52 16.56 8.24
N GLU A 32 13.79 16.59 8.70
CA GLU A 32 14.55 15.38 8.98
C GLU A 32 14.09 14.71 10.27
N GLN A 33 13.86 15.49 11.33
CA GLN A 33 13.35 14.95 12.60
C GLN A 33 11.95 14.34 12.48
N VAL A 34 11.10 14.92 11.62
CA VAL A 34 9.79 14.33 11.26
C VAL A 34 9.96 12.97 10.61
N LYS A 35 10.87 12.87 9.62
CA LYS A 35 11.11 11.61 8.92
C LYS A 35 11.62 10.53 9.87
N ILE A 36 12.56 10.87 10.76
CA ILE A 36 13.10 9.92 11.75
C ILE A 36 11.99 9.45 12.69
N THR A 37 11.25 10.40 13.28
CA THR A 37 10.15 10.09 14.22
C THR A 37 9.07 9.24 13.55
N PHE A 38 8.76 9.53 12.30
CA PHE A 38 7.78 8.77 11.54
C PHE A 38 8.27 7.33 11.27
N ASN A 39 9.51 7.15 10.81
CA ASN A 39 10.09 5.83 10.58
C ASN A 39 10.10 4.96 11.85
N ASP A 40 10.42 5.54 13.01
CA ASP A 40 10.40 4.82 14.29
C ASP A 40 8.99 4.36 14.66
N LYS A 41 7.97 5.22 14.44
CA LYS A 41 6.56 4.86 14.63
C LYS A 41 6.09 3.79 13.66
N GLU A 42 6.51 3.85 12.40
CA GLU A 42 6.17 2.83 11.40
C GLU A 42 6.70 1.45 11.82
N LYS A 43 7.90 1.39 12.40
CA LYS A 43 8.46 0.15 12.94
C LYS A 43 7.63 -0.38 14.13
N GLU A 44 7.24 0.49 15.06
CA GLU A 44 6.37 0.10 16.19
C GLU A 44 5.01 -0.41 15.72
N ILE A 45 4.41 0.26 14.72
CA ILE A 45 3.14 -0.15 14.10
C ILE A 45 3.31 -1.55 13.50
N LYS A 46 4.37 -1.76 12.72
CA LYS A 46 4.67 -3.06 12.11
C LYS A 46 4.76 -4.18 13.14
N GLU A 47 5.55 -4.02 14.20
CA GLU A 47 5.71 -5.06 15.24
C GLU A 47 4.35 -5.43 15.86
N LYS A 48 3.53 -4.43 16.18
CA LYS A 48 2.18 -4.63 16.71
C LYS A 48 1.23 -5.27 15.69
N LEU A 49 1.31 -4.92 14.41
CA LEU A 49 0.46 -5.51 13.37
C LEU A 49 0.77 -6.99 13.16
N ILE A 50 2.05 -7.35 13.16
CA ILE A 50 2.49 -8.75 13.09
C ILE A 50 1.92 -9.54 14.27
N GLU A 51 1.98 -9.00 15.49
CA GLU A 51 1.44 -9.65 16.69
C GLU A 51 -0.10 -9.74 16.66
N LEU A 52 -0.79 -8.66 16.29
CA LEU A 52 -2.26 -8.58 16.31
C LEU A 52 -2.92 -9.48 15.27
N PHE A 53 -2.33 -9.61 14.09
CA PHE A 53 -2.93 -10.32 12.95
C PHE A 53 -2.23 -11.64 12.60
N ASP A 54 -1.21 -12.05 13.36
CA ASP A 54 -0.40 -13.26 13.12
C ASP A 54 0.13 -13.34 11.68
N TYR A 55 0.65 -12.22 11.17
CA TYR A 55 1.20 -12.16 9.83
C TYR A 55 2.48 -12.98 9.72
N LYS A 56 2.54 -13.88 8.73
CA LYS A 56 3.66 -14.82 8.54
C LYS A 56 4.59 -14.31 7.47
N GLN A 57 5.85 -14.04 7.81
CA GLN A 57 6.84 -13.55 6.86
C GLN A 57 7.17 -14.63 5.80
N ALA A 58 7.23 -14.22 4.53
CA ALA A 58 7.46 -15.09 3.38
C ALA A 58 8.78 -15.89 3.46
N ASP A 59 9.83 -15.32 4.07
CA ASP A 59 11.15 -15.97 4.14
C ASP A 59 11.24 -17.08 5.21
N SER A 60 10.12 -17.43 5.87
CA SER A 60 10.09 -18.59 6.76
C SER A 60 9.85 -19.86 5.93
N ASP A 61 10.89 -20.67 5.73
CA ASP A 61 10.94 -21.91 4.92
C ASP A 61 9.97 -23.05 5.33
N THR A 62 8.90 -22.73 6.05
CA THR A 62 8.04 -23.66 6.78
C THR A 62 6.87 -24.20 5.96
N THR A 63 6.34 -23.44 4.99
CA THR A 63 5.20 -23.86 4.17
C THR A 63 5.42 -23.58 2.69
N GLN A 64 4.63 -24.24 1.81
CA GLN A 64 4.75 -24.06 0.37
C GLN A 64 4.44 -22.62 -0.06
N ILE A 65 3.43 -21.99 0.55
CA ILE A 65 3.07 -20.61 0.23
C ILE A 65 4.17 -19.63 0.64
N LEU A 66 4.80 -19.79 1.80
CA LEU A 66 5.82 -18.86 2.26
C LEU A 66 7.05 -18.93 1.34
N ARG A 67 7.50 -20.14 0.98
CA ARG A 67 8.57 -20.32 -0.02
C ARG A 67 8.24 -19.69 -1.38
N ALA A 68 7.01 -19.89 -1.86
CA ALA A 68 6.57 -19.27 -3.11
C ALA A 68 6.61 -17.75 -3.03
N LEU A 69 6.08 -17.16 -1.95
CA LEU A 69 6.13 -15.72 -1.72
C LEU A 69 7.57 -15.21 -1.58
N GLY A 70 8.47 -15.97 -0.95
CA GLY A 70 9.89 -15.63 -0.86
C GLY A 70 10.56 -15.57 -2.24
N GLU A 71 10.30 -16.56 -3.09
CA GLU A 71 10.76 -16.57 -4.49
C GLU A 71 10.21 -15.35 -5.27
N LEU A 72 8.91 -15.06 -5.14
CA LEU A 72 8.29 -13.90 -5.80
C LEU A 72 8.86 -12.57 -5.29
N LYS A 73 9.12 -12.44 -3.98
CA LYS A 73 9.79 -11.27 -3.38
C LYS A 73 11.18 -11.07 -3.98
N HIS A 74 11.96 -12.13 -4.13
CA HIS A 74 13.29 -12.05 -4.74
C HIS A 74 13.21 -11.57 -6.20
N LEU A 75 12.28 -12.12 -6.98
CA LEU A 75 12.04 -11.72 -8.38
C LEU A 75 11.65 -10.24 -8.49
N LEU A 76 10.85 -9.76 -7.53
CA LEU A 76 10.33 -8.39 -7.48
C LEU A 76 11.22 -7.42 -6.69
N SER A 77 12.45 -7.81 -6.34
CA SER A 77 13.36 -6.94 -5.60
C SER A 77 13.67 -5.65 -6.36
N GLU A 78 13.83 -4.57 -5.60
CA GLU A 78 14.13 -3.22 -6.09
C GLU A 78 15.39 -2.73 -5.39
N LYS A 79 16.33 -2.14 -6.14
CA LYS A 79 17.63 -1.73 -5.60
C LYS A 79 17.55 -0.70 -4.47
N ASP A 80 16.56 0.18 -4.53
CA ASP A 80 16.42 1.35 -3.64
C ASP A 80 15.15 1.26 -2.77
N LEU A 81 14.61 0.06 -2.57
CA LEU A 81 13.42 -0.14 -1.73
C LEU A 81 13.53 -1.47 -0.98
N GLU A 82 13.69 -1.37 0.35
CA GLU A 82 13.59 -2.53 1.23
C GLU A 82 12.15 -2.74 1.65
N TYR A 83 11.66 -3.97 1.52
CA TYR A 83 10.34 -4.36 1.97
C TYR A 83 10.29 -5.83 2.38
N GLU A 84 9.27 -6.15 3.16
CA GLU A 84 8.99 -7.51 3.60
C GLU A 84 7.61 -7.94 3.14
N LEU A 85 7.54 -9.17 2.65
CA LEU A 85 6.30 -9.79 2.19
C LEU A 85 5.77 -10.69 3.30
N PHE A 86 4.50 -10.52 3.62
CA PHE A 86 3.79 -11.27 4.65
C PHE A 86 2.58 -11.96 4.07
N PHE A 87 2.30 -13.15 4.58
CA PHE A 87 1.09 -13.90 4.33
C PHE A 87 0.11 -13.71 5.48
N SER A 88 -1.16 -13.46 5.14
CA SER A 88 -2.28 -13.52 6.06
C SER A 88 -3.23 -14.65 5.66
N ASP A 89 -3.69 -15.45 6.63
CA ASP A 89 -4.68 -16.49 6.39
C ASP A 89 -6.11 -15.93 6.16
N SER A 90 -6.27 -14.62 5.94
CA SER A 90 -7.58 -14.03 5.65
C SER A 90 -8.17 -14.57 4.33
N LYS A 91 -9.46 -14.93 4.35
CA LYS A 91 -10.20 -15.34 3.14
C LYS A 91 -10.60 -14.15 2.25
N GLU A 92 -10.40 -12.93 2.72
CA GLU A 92 -10.69 -11.74 1.94
C GLU A 92 -9.79 -11.67 0.71
N ILE A 93 -10.39 -11.38 -0.43
CA ILE A 93 -9.67 -11.16 -1.69
C ILE A 93 -9.06 -9.76 -1.61
N ASN A 94 -7.87 -9.66 -1.01
CA ASN A 94 -7.14 -8.40 -0.89
C ASN A 94 -5.61 -8.58 -0.70
N ALA A 95 -4.89 -7.50 -0.91
CA ALA A 95 -3.48 -7.30 -0.59
C ALA A 95 -3.28 -5.84 -0.16
N TYR A 96 -2.25 -5.56 0.64
CA TYR A 96 -2.02 -4.22 1.19
C TYR A 96 -0.54 -3.89 1.33
N ALA A 97 -0.15 -2.67 0.94
CA ALA A 97 1.03 -2.00 1.44
C ALA A 97 0.75 -1.28 2.77
N LEU A 98 1.45 -1.66 3.83
CA LEU A 98 1.30 -1.12 5.19
C LEU A 98 2.61 -0.46 5.69
N PRO A 99 2.53 0.45 6.69
CA PRO A 99 3.68 1.09 7.31
C PRO A 99 4.74 0.10 7.77
N GLY A 100 6.00 0.54 7.77
CA GLY A 100 7.14 -0.29 8.16
C GLY A 100 7.61 -1.22 7.03
N ASN A 101 7.34 -0.80 5.78
CA ASN A 101 7.69 -1.51 4.55
C ASN A 101 7.09 -2.93 4.49
N MET A 102 5.84 -3.08 4.90
CA MET A 102 5.14 -4.35 4.87
C MET A 102 4.26 -4.43 3.62
N ILE A 103 4.33 -5.55 2.91
CA ILE A 103 3.31 -5.93 1.94
C ILE A 103 2.63 -7.20 2.47
N VAL A 104 1.32 -7.15 2.66
CA VAL A 104 0.53 -8.26 3.19
C VAL A 104 -0.32 -8.84 2.07
N ILE A 105 -0.22 -10.13 1.84
CA ILE A 105 -0.99 -10.88 0.85
C ILE A 105 -1.96 -11.81 1.58
N ASN A 106 -3.26 -11.61 1.38
CA ASN A 106 -4.27 -12.49 1.97
C ASN A 106 -4.39 -13.80 1.17
N ARG A 107 -4.72 -14.90 1.85
CA ARG A 107 -5.09 -16.17 1.19
C ARG A 107 -6.15 -15.97 0.10
N GLY A 108 -7.13 -15.10 0.31
CA GLY A 108 -8.21 -14.85 -0.65
C GLY A 108 -7.72 -14.42 -2.03
N ILE A 109 -6.77 -13.48 -2.14
CA ILE A 109 -6.24 -13.03 -3.44
C ILE A 109 -5.38 -14.10 -4.11
N ILE A 110 -4.64 -14.89 -3.32
CA ILE A 110 -3.86 -16.03 -3.83
C ILE A 110 -4.77 -17.08 -4.47
N MET A 111 -5.87 -17.42 -3.79
CA MET A 111 -6.86 -18.37 -4.31
C MET A 111 -7.59 -17.85 -5.55
N GLU A 112 -7.70 -16.53 -5.69
CA GLU A 112 -8.27 -15.88 -6.87
C GLU A 112 -7.31 -15.87 -8.06
N CYS A 113 -6.00 -16.03 -7.86
CA CYS A 113 -5.02 -16.08 -8.95
C CYS A 113 -4.98 -17.48 -9.60
N ASP A 114 -5.15 -17.52 -10.92
CA ASP A 114 -5.05 -18.75 -11.71
C ASP A 114 -3.60 -19.10 -12.03
N THR A 115 -2.72 -18.09 -12.11
CA THR A 115 -1.28 -18.28 -12.32
C THR A 115 -0.44 -17.40 -11.37
N PRO A 116 0.84 -17.74 -11.14
CA PRO A 116 1.74 -16.91 -10.34
C PRO A 116 1.94 -15.51 -10.91
N GLU A 117 1.89 -15.34 -12.23
CA GLU A 117 2.03 -14.04 -12.91
C GLU A 117 0.92 -13.05 -12.54
N GLU A 118 -0.29 -13.54 -12.28
CA GLU A 118 -1.39 -12.71 -11.79
C GLU A 118 -1.05 -12.16 -10.39
N LEU A 119 -0.50 -13.02 -9.51
CA LEU A 119 -0.06 -12.61 -8.18
C LEU A 119 1.16 -11.69 -8.24
N ILE A 120 2.10 -11.91 -9.17
CA ILE A 120 3.23 -11.00 -9.41
C ILE A 120 2.72 -9.60 -9.76
N GLY A 121 1.67 -9.50 -10.58
CA GLY A 121 1.04 -8.22 -10.89
C GLY A 121 0.47 -7.52 -9.66
N VAL A 122 -0.21 -8.26 -8.78
CA VAL A 122 -0.74 -7.73 -7.51
C VAL A 122 0.41 -7.25 -6.61
N ILE A 123 1.43 -8.08 -6.38
CA ILE A 123 2.56 -7.69 -5.52
C ILE A 123 3.30 -6.49 -6.11
N ALA A 124 3.51 -6.45 -7.44
CA ALA A 124 4.14 -5.31 -8.10
C ALA A 124 3.31 -4.02 -7.91
N HIS A 125 1.98 -4.10 -7.94
CA HIS A 125 1.10 -2.97 -7.64
C HIS A 125 1.25 -2.49 -6.20
N GLU A 126 1.25 -3.40 -5.21
CA GLU A 126 1.48 -3.05 -3.80
C GLU A 126 2.86 -2.44 -3.57
N ILE A 127 3.91 -2.93 -4.26
CA ILE A 127 5.24 -2.32 -4.23
C ILE A 127 5.17 -0.88 -4.76
N GLY A 128 4.35 -0.62 -5.78
CA GLY A 128 4.09 0.74 -6.28
C GLY A 128 3.54 1.66 -5.20
N HIS A 129 2.51 1.23 -4.45
CA HIS A 129 1.97 1.98 -3.31
C HIS A 129 3.01 2.22 -2.22
N LEU A 130 3.86 1.23 -1.94
CA LEU A 130 4.92 1.35 -0.95
C LEU A 130 6.00 2.35 -1.39
N LYS A 131 6.44 2.24 -2.65
CA LYS A 131 7.49 3.10 -3.24
C LYS A 131 7.12 4.57 -3.24
N MET A 132 5.85 4.88 -3.51
CA MET A 132 5.31 6.24 -3.51
C MET A 132 4.81 6.69 -2.13
N LYS A 133 4.89 5.83 -1.10
CA LYS A 133 4.44 6.12 0.27
C LYS A 133 2.96 6.50 0.38
N HIS A 134 2.10 5.92 -0.47
CA HIS A 134 0.67 6.22 -0.47
C HIS A 134 -0.02 5.91 0.88
N HIS A 135 0.44 4.88 1.60
CA HIS A 135 -0.06 4.55 2.94
C HIS A 135 0.30 5.65 3.96
N THR A 136 1.51 6.22 3.89
CA THR A 136 1.93 7.37 4.71
C THR A 136 1.04 8.57 4.41
N ASP A 137 0.84 8.89 3.13
CA ASP A 137 0.02 10.03 2.71
C ASP A 137 -1.43 9.88 3.17
N GLN A 138 -1.99 8.67 3.07
CA GLN A 138 -3.35 8.37 3.52
C GLN A 138 -3.50 8.49 5.04
N LEU A 139 -2.50 8.03 5.82
CA LEU A 139 -2.49 8.20 7.26
C LEU A 139 -2.37 9.66 7.66
N LEU A 140 -1.50 10.43 7.01
CA LEU A 140 -1.36 11.86 7.25
C LEU A 140 -2.63 12.63 6.88
N ALA A 141 -3.31 12.24 5.81
CA ALA A 141 -4.59 12.83 5.42
C ALA A 141 -5.71 12.54 6.44
N THR A 142 -5.69 11.37 7.08
CA THR A 142 -6.74 10.93 7.99
C THR A 142 -6.50 11.37 9.44
N LEU A 143 -5.28 11.18 9.94
CA LEU A 143 -4.88 11.43 11.33
C LEU A 143 -4.24 12.81 11.51
N GLY A 144 -3.85 13.47 10.42
CA GLY A 144 -3.23 14.79 10.45
C GLY A 144 -1.94 14.81 11.25
N LEU A 145 -1.71 15.94 11.91
CA LEU A 145 -0.49 16.22 12.66
C LEU A 145 -0.42 15.46 14.00
N GLU A 146 -1.51 14.82 14.46
CA GLU A 146 -1.54 13.99 15.68
C GLU A 146 -0.63 12.77 15.56
N LEU A 147 -0.50 12.22 14.35
CA LEU A 147 0.43 11.13 14.06
C LEU A 147 1.90 11.56 14.26
N LEU A 148 2.22 12.85 14.12
CA LEU A 148 3.58 13.39 14.21
C LEU A 148 3.94 14.00 15.57
N LEU A 149 2.98 14.64 16.26
CA LEU A 149 3.28 15.49 17.44
C LEU A 149 3.10 14.85 18.81
N ALA A 150 2.46 13.70 18.92
CA ALA A 150 2.28 13.01 20.20
C ALA A 150 2.34 11.50 19.97
N GLY A 151 2.77 10.72 20.96
CA GLY A 151 2.56 9.27 20.93
C GLY A 151 1.10 9.01 20.56
N SER A 152 0.87 8.41 19.39
CA SER A 152 -0.48 8.32 18.83
C SER A 152 -1.33 7.52 19.82
N SER A 153 -2.47 8.07 20.24
CA SER A 153 -3.50 7.28 20.93
C SER A 153 -4.05 6.18 20.02
N SER A 154 -3.88 6.33 18.71
CA SER A 154 -4.25 5.35 17.70
C SER A 154 -3.49 4.05 17.90
N THR A 155 -4.24 2.98 18.10
CA THR A 155 -3.68 1.62 18.20
C THR A 155 -3.26 1.12 16.82
N ALA A 156 -2.32 0.16 16.76
CA ALA A 156 -1.94 -0.46 15.49
C ALA A 156 -3.15 -1.06 14.74
N GLY A 157 -4.15 -1.60 15.48
CA GLY A 157 -5.39 -2.07 14.88
C GLY A 157 -6.22 -0.96 14.21
N GLU A 158 -6.22 0.25 14.77
CA GLU A 158 -6.89 1.41 14.16
C GLU A 158 -6.18 1.88 12.90
N VAL A 159 -4.83 1.92 12.91
CA VAL A 159 -4.02 2.22 11.73
C VAL A 159 -4.28 1.20 10.61
N SER A 160 -4.28 -0.10 10.93
CA SER A 160 -4.62 -1.15 9.95
C SER A 160 -6.03 -0.98 9.42
N LYS A 161 -7.01 -0.70 10.28
CA LYS A 161 -8.40 -0.48 9.85
C LYS A 161 -8.52 0.71 8.89
N ILE A 162 -7.84 1.82 9.18
CA ILE A 162 -7.82 3.00 8.29
C ILE A 162 -7.28 2.60 6.92
N LEU A 163 -6.12 1.95 6.86
CA LEU A 163 -5.47 1.62 5.60
C LEU A 163 -6.19 0.53 4.80
N THR A 164 -6.75 -0.47 5.47
CA THR A 164 -7.38 -1.62 4.81
C THR A 164 -8.81 -1.33 4.34
N GLN A 165 -9.49 -0.35 4.94
CA GLN A 165 -10.87 0.03 4.61
C GLN A 165 -10.98 1.34 3.83
N SER A 166 -9.88 2.08 3.67
CA SER A 166 -9.87 3.31 2.89
C SER A 166 -9.54 3.02 1.43
N ALA A 167 -10.11 3.79 0.53
CA ALA A 167 -9.78 3.76 -0.88
C ALA A 167 -8.61 4.71 -1.17
N PHE A 168 -7.66 4.27 -2.01
CA PHE A 168 -6.65 5.17 -2.56
C PHE A 168 -7.25 6.14 -3.59
N SER A 169 -6.57 7.27 -3.81
CA SER A 169 -6.99 8.21 -4.87
C SER A 169 -6.74 7.64 -6.26
N ARG A 170 -7.40 8.18 -7.28
CA ARG A 170 -7.21 7.72 -8.67
C ARG A 170 -5.79 7.97 -9.17
N GLU A 171 -5.17 9.03 -8.67
CA GLU A 171 -3.78 9.38 -8.96
C GLU A 171 -2.84 8.34 -8.36
N MET A 172 -3.02 7.99 -7.08
CA MET A 172 -2.25 6.95 -6.39
C MET A 172 -2.36 5.59 -7.10
N GLU A 173 -3.57 5.19 -7.49
CA GLU A 173 -3.82 3.98 -8.28
C GLU A 173 -3.09 4.00 -9.63
N THR A 174 -3.07 5.17 -10.29
CA THR A 174 -2.42 5.32 -11.60
C THR A 174 -0.91 5.14 -11.49
N GLU A 175 -0.29 5.72 -10.45
CA GLU A 175 1.15 5.60 -10.19
C GLU A 175 1.54 4.17 -9.83
N ALA A 176 0.75 3.50 -8.97
CA ALA A 176 0.97 2.10 -8.63
C ALA A 176 0.78 1.16 -9.83
N ASP A 177 -0.21 1.44 -10.69
CA ASP A 177 -0.41 0.71 -11.95
C ASP A 177 0.76 0.89 -12.93
N ASP A 178 1.26 2.12 -13.09
CA ASP A 178 2.40 2.39 -13.97
C ASP A 178 3.67 1.67 -13.48
N PHE A 179 3.87 1.64 -12.16
CA PHE A 179 4.95 0.86 -11.56
C PHE A 179 4.77 -0.64 -11.83
N ALA A 180 3.58 -1.20 -11.59
CA ALA A 180 3.30 -2.62 -11.82
C ALA A 180 3.53 -3.01 -13.29
N ILE A 181 3.02 -2.21 -14.24
CA ILE A 181 3.22 -2.42 -15.67
C ILE A 181 4.71 -2.44 -16.02
N LYS A 182 5.45 -1.45 -15.53
CA LYS A 182 6.89 -1.36 -15.77
C LYS A 182 7.60 -2.61 -15.23
N LYS A 183 7.31 -3.00 -13.99
CA LYS A 183 7.96 -4.14 -13.33
C LYS A 183 7.62 -5.47 -14.01
N MET A 184 6.37 -5.70 -14.37
CA MET A 184 5.96 -6.90 -15.11
C MET A 184 6.69 -6.99 -16.46
N LYS A 185 6.82 -5.88 -17.19
CA LYS A 185 7.57 -5.84 -18.45
C LYS A 185 9.06 -6.11 -18.28
N GLU A 186 9.69 -5.61 -17.22
CA GLU A 186 11.10 -5.92 -16.91
C GLU A 186 11.33 -7.42 -16.68
N LEU A 187 10.32 -8.11 -16.16
CA LEU A 187 10.31 -9.55 -15.95
C LEU A 187 9.84 -10.35 -17.18
N ASN A 188 9.59 -9.69 -18.33
CA ASN A 188 8.98 -10.28 -19.52
C ASN A 188 7.61 -10.95 -19.26
N ILE A 189 6.87 -10.45 -18.28
CA ILE A 189 5.49 -10.85 -17.99
C ILE A 189 4.54 -9.86 -18.64
N SER A 190 3.56 -10.34 -19.41
CA SER A 190 2.52 -9.49 -19.97
C SER A 190 1.69 -8.83 -18.86
N PRO A 191 1.54 -7.48 -18.83
CA PRO A 191 0.63 -6.81 -17.89
C PRO A 191 -0.83 -7.28 -18.00
N ASN A 192 -1.20 -7.93 -19.11
CA ASN A 192 -2.52 -8.48 -19.33
C ASN A 192 -2.87 -9.61 -18.33
N TYR A 193 -1.90 -10.27 -17.69
CA TYR A 193 -2.17 -11.18 -16.57
C TYR A 193 -2.95 -10.48 -15.44
N LEU A 194 -2.54 -9.28 -15.04
CA LEU A 194 -3.27 -8.53 -14.02
C LEU A 194 -4.65 -8.07 -14.53
N ALA A 195 -4.79 -7.75 -15.82
CA ALA A 195 -6.09 -7.47 -16.43
C ALA A 195 -7.05 -8.67 -16.36
N LYS A 196 -6.54 -9.91 -16.52
CA LYS A 196 -7.35 -11.13 -16.43
C LYS A 196 -7.89 -11.30 -15.00
N LEU A 197 -7.04 -11.15 -14.00
CA LEU A 197 -7.43 -11.18 -12.59
C LEU A 197 -8.49 -10.10 -12.28
N PHE A 198 -8.27 -8.86 -12.72
CA PHE A 198 -9.24 -7.77 -12.55
C PHE A 198 -10.59 -8.07 -13.20
N LYS A 199 -10.60 -8.58 -14.44
CA LYS A 199 -11.84 -9.00 -15.12
C LYS A 199 -12.55 -10.13 -14.37
N LYS A 200 -11.80 -11.07 -13.79
CA LYS A 200 -12.33 -12.18 -13.01
C LYS A 200 -13.00 -11.69 -11.73
N MET A 201 -12.32 -10.83 -10.97
CA MET A 201 -12.86 -10.18 -9.77
C MET A 201 -14.09 -9.33 -10.09
N TYR A 202 -14.05 -8.53 -11.17
CA TYR A 202 -15.15 -7.65 -11.56
C TYR A 202 -16.43 -8.41 -11.95
N LYS A 203 -16.31 -9.65 -12.43
CA LYS A 203 -17.46 -10.50 -12.79
C LYS A 203 -18.15 -11.11 -11.57
N LYS A 204 -17.59 -11.00 -10.37
CA LYS A 204 -18.24 -11.50 -9.15
C LYS A 204 -19.38 -10.57 -8.75
N THR A 205 -20.61 -11.07 -8.87
CA THR A 205 -21.84 -10.31 -8.59
C THR A 205 -22.40 -10.54 -7.19
N GLU A 206 -22.05 -11.67 -6.55
CA GLU A 206 -22.58 -12.05 -5.23
C GLU A 206 -21.88 -11.33 -4.08
N TYR A 207 -20.60 -10.99 -4.26
CA TYR A 207 -19.78 -10.26 -3.30
C TYR A 207 -18.73 -9.46 -4.07
N ILE A 208 -18.62 -8.17 -3.77
CA ILE A 208 -17.58 -7.30 -4.33
C ILE A 208 -16.30 -7.56 -3.54
N PRO A 209 -15.22 -8.05 -4.18
CA PRO A 209 -13.92 -8.24 -3.52
C PRO A 209 -13.42 -6.97 -2.84
N GLU A 210 -12.91 -7.07 -1.62
CA GLU A 210 -12.40 -5.91 -0.88
C GLU A 210 -11.26 -5.19 -1.63
N PHE A 211 -10.46 -5.92 -2.41
CA PHE A 211 -9.48 -5.33 -3.32
C PHE A 211 -10.08 -4.26 -4.24
N LEU A 212 -11.29 -4.46 -4.77
CA LEU A 212 -11.95 -3.48 -5.65
C LEU A 212 -12.50 -2.27 -4.89
N ASN A 213 -12.72 -2.39 -3.58
CA ASN A 213 -13.15 -1.29 -2.71
C ASN A 213 -11.95 -0.41 -2.34
N SER A 214 -10.84 -1.01 -1.91
CA SER A 214 -9.62 -0.28 -1.55
C SER A 214 -8.87 0.28 -2.76
N HIS A 215 -9.02 -0.35 -3.94
CA HIS A 215 -8.37 0.04 -5.19
C HIS A 215 -9.39 0.41 -6.30
N PRO A 216 -9.87 1.66 -6.34
CA PRO A 216 -10.99 2.05 -7.19
C PRO A 216 -10.61 2.17 -8.69
N GLY A 217 -11.64 2.26 -9.54
CA GLY A 217 -11.44 2.59 -10.97
C GLY A 217 -11.20 1.38 -11.88
N ILE A 218 -11.60 0.19 -11.44
CA ILE A 218 -11.34 -1.10 -12.10
C ILE A 218 -11.57 -1.14 -13.63
N ASN A 219 -12.61 -0.47 -14.15
CA ASN A 219 -12.88 -0.46 -15.59
C ASN A 219 -11.73 0.17 -16.40
N ASN A 220 -11.23 1.33 -15.96
CA ASN A 220 -10.13 2.02 -16.63
C ASN A 220 -8.82 1.21 -16.51
N ARG A 221 -8.61 0.61 -15.34
CA ARG A 221 -7.44 -0.24 -15.07
C ARG A 221 -7.45 -1.48 -15.97
N ILE A 222 -8.58 -2.17 -16.09
CA ILE A 222 -8.75 -3.29 -17.03
C ILE A 222 -8.35 -2.86 -18.45
N SER A 223 -8.85 -1.72 -18.93
CA SER A 223 -8.49 -1.20 -20.25
C SER A 223 -6.99 -0.90 -20.38
N LYS A 224 -6.38 -0.30 -19.36
CA LYS A 224 -4.94 0.01 -19.33
C LYS A 224 -4.09 -1.25 -19.42
N PHE A 225 -4.30 -2.22 -18.53
CA PHE A 225 -3.52 -3.47 -18.51
C PHE A 225 -3.79 -4.37 -19.71
N SER A 226 -5.02 -4.40 -20.24
CA SER A 226 -5.35 -5.23 -21.42
C SER A 226 -4.94 -4.62 -22.76
N SER A 227 -4.44 -3.38 -22.78
CA SER A 227 -3.85 -2.76 -23.97
C SER A 227 -2.51 -3.40 -24.37
N TYR A 228 -1.85 -4.11 -23.44
CA TYR A 228 -0.64 -4.86 -23.70
C TYR A 228 -0.97 -6.25 -24.28
N PRO A 229 -0.24 -6.73 -25.30
CA PRO A 229 -0.49 -8.03 -25.90
C PRO A 229 -0.34 -9.14 -24.84
N PHE A 230 -1.21 -10.13 -24.89
CA PHE A 230 -1.07 -11.30 -24.05
C PHE A 230 -0.07 -12.26 -24.70
N GLU A 231 1.04 -12.47 -24.02
CA GLU A 231 2.05 -13.46 -24.32
C GLU A 231 2.22 -14.32 -23.07
N GLU A 232 2.22 -15.64 -23.23
CA GLU A 232 2.47 -16.54 -22.11
C GLU A 232 3.88 -16.29 -21.57
N SER A 233 3.95 -16.14 -20.25
CA SER A 233 5.22 -15.99 -19.55
C SER A 233 6.09 -17.23 -19.76
N SER A 234 7.37 -17.02 -20.05
CA SER A 234 8.38 -18.07 -20.09
C SER A 234 9.13 -18.22 -18.75
N LEU A 235 8.69 -17.52 -17.70
CA LEU A 235 9.30 -17.66 -16.38
C LEU A 235 9.00 -19.04 -15.80
N GLU A 236 10.03 -19.68 -15.28
CA GLU A 236 9.91 -20.93 -14.53
C GLU A 236 9.98 -20.61 -13.04
N PHE A 237 9.08 -21.20 -12.26
CA PHE A 237 9.05 -21.09 -10.80
C PHE A 237 9.56 -22.37 -10.16
N THR A 238 10.25 -22.27 -9.03
CA THR A 238 10.70 -23.47 -8.29
C THR A 238 9.56 -24.20 -7.57
N PHE A 239 8.40 -23.55 -7.44
CA PHE A 239 7.19 -24.10 -6.85
C PHE A 239 6.13 -24.50 -7.88
N ASP A 240 5.29 -25.45 -7.49
CA ASP A 240 4.08 -25.84 -8.23
C ASP A 240 2.89 -25.02 -7.73
N TRP A 241 2.33 -24.17 -8.59
CA TRP A 241 1.24 -23.26 -8.22
C TRP A 241 -0.01 -23.99 -7.69
N LEU A 242 -0.35 -25.14 -8.27
CA LEU A 242 -1.52 -25.90 -7.82
C LEU A 242 -1.28 -26.49 -6.43
N LYS A 243 -0.06 -26.96 -6.14
CA LYS A 243 0.28 -27.44 -4.79
C LYS A 243 0.32 -26.31 -3.76
N VAL A 244 0.80 -25.12 -4.15
CA VAL A 244 0.72 -23.92 -3.30
C VAL A 244 -0.72 -23.65 -2.92
N LYS A 245 -1.64 -23.55 -3.89
CA LYS A 245 -3.07 -23.30 -3.59
C LYS A 245 -3.73 -24.40 -2.77
N ASN A 246 -3.40 -25.67 -3.02
CA ASN A 246 -3.95 -26.80 -2.26
C ASN A 246 -3.41 -26.89 -0.81
N SER A 247 -2.36 -26.13 -0.47
CA SER A 247 -1.80 -26.09 0.88
C SER A 247 -2.41 -25.02 1.79
N LEU A 248 -3.35 -24.21 1.27
CA LEU A 248 -3.96 -23.04 1.91
C LEU A 248 -5.35 -23.29 2.50
#